data_AF-A0A520BFC4-F1
#
_entry.id   AF-A0A520BFC4-F1
#
_cell.length_a   1.000
_cell.length_b   1.000
_cell.length_c   1.000
_cell.angle_alpha   90.00
_cell.angle_beta   90.00
_cell.angle_gamma   90.00
#
_symmetry.space_group_name_H-M   'P 1'
#
loop_
_entity.id
_entity.type
_entity.pdbx_description
1 polymer ?
#
loop_
_entity_poly.entity_id
_entity_poly.type
_entity_poly.pdbx_seq_one_letter_code
_entity_poly.pdbx_strand_id
1 'polypeptide(L)'
;MRLNFINKLYIAITLVMITAIIYKIITYKSWDRYHYFSSVCAPESYPIAFHNIYFILADGELGSIKDEDVERFTSKWGEEYYFAESNYRERLPVKLVLQYVSYRDKKFYSDTLNLPEKEIKFSNRLS
;
A
#
# COMPACT_ATOMS: atom_id res chain seq x y z
N MET A 1 -40.72 -33.40 -8.39
CA MET A 1 -40.25 -33.59 -6.99
C MET A 1 -40.65 -32.37 -6.16
N ARG A 2 -41.34 -32.55 -5.02
CA ARG A 2 -41.67 -31.44 -4.11
C ARG A 2 -40.39 -30.98 -3.40
N LEU A 3 -40.11 -29.68 -3.45
CA LEU A 3 -39.01 -29.08 -2.69
C LEU A 3 -39.39 -29.05 -1.20
N ASN A 4 -38.73 -29.89 -0.41
CA ASN A 4 -38.85 -29.89 1.05
C ASN A 4 -38.32 -28.57 1.63
N PHE A 5 -38.86 -28.16 2.78
CA PHE A 5 -38.44 -26.93 3.47
C PHE A 5 -36.93 -26.85 3.68
N ILE A 6 -36.32 -27.97 4.04
CA ILE A 6 -34.87 -28.12 4.22
C ILE A 6 -34.11 -27.78 2.92
N ASN A 7 -34.58 -28.26 1.76
CA ASN A 7 -33.94 -27.95 0.47
C ASN A 7 -34.05 -26.46 0.13
N LYS A 8 -35.18 -25.82 0.47
CA LYS A 8 -35.35 -24.37 0.28
C LYS A 8 -34.39 -23.57 1.17
N LEU A 9 -34.19 -24.00 2.41
CA LEU A 9 -33.23 -23.38 3.34
C LEU A 9 -31.79 -23.47 2.81
N TYR A 10 -31.38 -24.65 2.33
CA TYR A 10 -30.06 -24.82 1.72
C TYR A 10 -29.88 -23.92 0.49
N ILE A 11 -30.87 -23.85 -0.40
CA ILE A 11 -30.83 -22.96 -1.58
C ILE A 11 -30.68 -21.49 -1.15
N ALA A 12 -31.41 -21.05 -0.13
CA ALA A 12 -31.33 -19.69 0.38
C ALA A 12 -29.94 -19.35 0.95
N ILE A 13 -29.37 -20.24 1.77
CA ILE A 13 -28.01 -20.07 2.32
C ILE A 13 -26.98 -20.03 1.19
N THR A 14 -27.09 -20.93 0.22
CA THR A 14 -26.18 -20.94 -0.94
C THR A 14 -26.27 -19.63 -1.72
N LEU A 15 -27.46 -19.08 -1.95
CA LEU A 15 -27.63 -17.78 -2.60
C LEU A 15 -26.98 -16.64 -1.81
N VAL A 16 -27.12 -16.62 -0.49
CA VAL A 16 -26.46 -15.63 0.38
C VAL A 16 -24.94 -15.75 0.30
N MET A 17 -24.38 -16.96 0.30
CA MET A 17 -22.94 -17.14 0.14
C MET A 17 -22.45 -16.70 -1.24
N ILE A 18 -23.16 -17.05 -2.31
CA ILE A 18 -22.79 -16.66 -3.68
C ILE A 18 -22.76 -15.14 -3.80
N THR A 19 -23.79 -14.45 -3.30
CA THR A 19 -23.86 -12.99 -3.33
C THR A 19 -22.72 -12.35 -2.52
N ALA A 20 -22.41 -12.88 -1.34
CA ALA A 20 -21.27 -12.41 -0.53
C ALA A 20 -19.93 -12.60 -1.24
N ILE A 21 -19.73 -13.73 -1.93
CA ILE A 21 -18.51 -14.00 -2.71
C ILE A 21 -18.38 -13.02 -3.87
N ILE A 22 -19.45 -12.81 -4.64
CA ILE A 22 -19.46 -11.85 -5.75
C ILE A 22 -19.16 -10.44 -5.24
N TYR A 23 -19.81 -10.03 -4.16
CA TYR A 23 -19.57 -8.73 -3.52
C TYR A 23 -18.11 -8.57 -3.09
N LYS A 24 -17.53 -9.61 -2.45
CA LYS A 24 -16.11 -9.61 -2.05
C LYS A 24 -15.19 -9.47 -3.26
N ILE A 25 -15.43 -10.20 -4.35
CA ILE A 25 -14.59 -10.17 -5.55
C ILE A 25 -14.62 -8.76 -6.19
N ILE A 26 -15.82 -8.18 -6.33
CA ILE A 26 -16.00 -6.85 -6.94
C ILE A 26 -15.37 -5.75 -6.09
N THR A 27 -15.48 -5.85 -4.76
CA THR A 27 -14.96 -4.82 -3.83
C THR A 27 -13.45 -4.93 -3.67
N TYR A 28 -12.93 -6.15 -3.52
CA TYR A 28 -11.51 -6.38 -3.27
C TYR A 28 -10.64 -6.02 -4.49
N LYS A 29 -11.16 -6.23 -5.71
CA LYS A 29 -10.47 -5.97 -6.99
C LYS A 29 -9.06 -6.55 -7.04
N SER A 30 -8.94 -7.86 -6.86
CA SER A 30 -7.64 -8.55 -6.82
C SER A 30 -6.80 -8.31 -8.07
N TRP A 31 -7.42 -8.07 -9.23
CA TRP A 31 -6.73 -7.81 -10.50
C TRP A 31 -6.01 -6.46 -10.57
N ASP A 32 -6.30 -5.51 -9.66
CA ASP A 32 -5.68 -4.17 -9.62
C ASP A 32 -4.75 -4.02 -8.41
N ARG A 33 -4.24 -5.15 -7.89
CA ARG A 33 -3.31 -5.24 -6.77
C ARG A 33 -2.00 -5.93 -7.19
N TYR A 34 -0.88 -5.43 -6.68
CA TYR A 34 0.48 -5.73 -7.12
C TYR A 34 1.36 -6.08 -5.91
N HIS A 35 2.37 -6.91 -6.14
CA HIS A 35 3.42 -7.14 -5.18
C HIS A 35 4.48 -6.05 -5.37
N TYR A 36 4.63 -5.19 -4.38
CA TYR A 36 5.72 -4.22 -4.34
C TYR A 36 6.09 -3.97 -2.88
N PHE A 37 7.24 -3.36 -2.65
CA PHE A 37 7.63 -2.83 -1.36
C PHE A 37 8.21 -1.44 -1.55
N SER A 38 8.23 -0.66 -0.48
CA SER A 38 8.88 0.64 -0.43
C SER A 38 9.79 0.70 0.78
N SER A 39 10.98 1.26 0.60
CA SER A 39 11.93 1.54 1.66
C SER A 39 12.38 3.00 1.58
N VAL A 40 12.77 3.54 2.73
CA VAL A 40 13.37 4.86 2.82
C VAL A 40 14.80 4.68 3.29
N CYS A 41 15.76 5.24 2.56
CA CYS A 41 17.17 5.18 2.90
C CYS A 41 17.76 6.58 2.95
N ALA A 42 18.49 6.87 4.02
CA ALA A 42 19.20 8.13 4.22
C ALA A 42 20.67 7.83 4.57
N PRO A 43 21.61 8.76 4.31
CA PRO A 43 23.00 8.56 4.71
C PRO A 43 23.10 8.56 6.23
N GLU A 44 24.23 8.14 6.79
CA GLU A 44 24.40 8.07 8.26
C GLU A 44 24.26 9.45 8.94
N SER A 45 24.53 10.53 8.22
CA SER A 45 24.27 11.89 8.68
C SER A 45 23.50 12.69 7.64
N TYR A 46 22.34 13.22 8.02
CA TYR A 46 21.49 14.05 7.18
C TYR A 46 20.74 15.08 8.02
N PRO A 47 20.57 16.32 7.53
CA PRO A 47 20.01 17.41 8.30
C PRO A 47 18.48 17.46 8.20
N ILE A 48 17.81 16.32 8.09
CA ILE A 48 16.35 16.24 7.87
C ILE A 48 15.73 15.30 8.90
N ALA A 49 14.64 15.71 9.55
CA ALA A 49 13.80 14.82 10.36
C ALA A 49 12.43 14.67 9.70
N PHE A 50 12.02 13.43 9.43
CA PHE A 50 10.69 13.14 8.89
C PHE A 50 9.66 13.18 10.00
N HIS A 51 8.48 13.72 9.69
CA HIS A 51 7.33 13.73 10.59
C HIS A 51 6.21 12.83 10.07
N ASN A 52 5.95 12.87 8.76
CA ASN A 52 5.02 11.97 8.10
C ASN A 52 5.57 11.58 6.72
N ILE A 53 5.50 10.29 6.42
CA ILE A 53 5.75 9.76 5.08
C ILE A 53 4.78 8.61 4.82
N TYR A 54 3.95 8.75 3.79
CA TYR A 54 2.99 7.71 3.42
C TYR A 54 2.54 7.89 1.97
N PHE A 55 1.97 6.83 1.40
CA PHE A 55 1.37 6.86 0.09
C PHE A 55 -0.14 7.14 0.16
N ILE A 56 -0.65 7.78 -0.88
CA ILE A 56 -2.08 7.72 -1.22
C ILE A 56 -2.22 6.68 -2.32
N LEU A 57 -3.10 5.70 -2.11
CA LEU A 57 -3.37 4.62 -3.04
C LEU A 57 -4.45 5.02 -4.05
N ALA A 58 -4.64 4.21 -5.10
CA ALA A 58 -5.58 4.50 -6.18
C ALA A 58 -7.06 4.63 -5.75
N ASP A 59 -7.47 4.11 -4.59
CA ASP A 59 -8.78 4.33 -3.97
C ASP A 59 -8.84 5.48 -2.98
N GLY A 60 -7.71 6.14 -2.73
CA GLY A 60 -7.60 7.16 -1.69
C GLY A 60 -7.35 6.59 -0.29
N GLU A 61 -7.17 5.28 -0.13
CA GLU A 61 -6.64 4.72 1.12
C GLU A 61 -5.16 5.11 1.32
N LEU A 62 -4.70 5.02 2.57
CA LEU A 62 -3.32 5.34 2.93
C LEU A 62 -2.45 4.09 2.88
N GLY A 63 -1.36 4.14 2.12
CA GLY A 63 -0.31 3.12 2.13
C GLY A 63 0.79 3.51 3.11
N SER A 64 1.14 2.63 4.04
CA SER A 64 2.23 2.88 4.99
C SER A 64 3.59 2.72 4.32
N ILE A 65 4.53 3.57 4.68
CA ILE A 65 5.95 3.41 4.34
C ILE A 65 6.67 3.12 5.65
N LYS A 66 7.53 2.09 5.67
CA LYS A 66 8.37 1.82 6.84
C LYS A 66 9.54 2.81 6.85
N ASP A 67 9.56 3.69 7.84
CA ASP A 67 10.54 4.76 8.01
C ASP A 67 11.26 4.72 9.37
N GLU A 68 11.05 3.69 10.19
CA GLU A 68 11.61 3.57 11.55
C GLU A 68 13.12 3.85 11.63
N ASP A 69 13.92 3.30 10.72
CA ASP A 69 15.37 3.50 10.73
C ASP A 69 15.77 4.93 10.39
N VAL A 70 14.96 5.61 9.59
CA VAL A 70 15.17 7.01 9.25
C VAL A 70 14.69 7.88 10.42
N GLU A 71 13.54 7.59 11.02
CA GLU A 71 13.07 8.28 12.21
C GLU A 71 14.10 8.21 13.37
N ARG A 72 14.77 7.06 13.52
CA ARG A 72 15.78 6.82 14.57
C ARG A 72 17.19 7.27 14.19
N PHE A 73 17.40 7.84 13.00
CA PHE A 73 18.73 8.20 12.48
C PHE A 73 19.72 7.02 12.44
N THR A 74 19.23 5.80 12.22
CA THR A 74 20.04 4.58 12.08
C THR A 74 20.16 4.10 10.64
N SER A 75 19.44 4.72 9.71
CA SER A 75 19.47 4.39 8.28
C SER A 75 20.85 4.59 7.65
N LYS A 76 21.23 3.67 6.75
CA LYS A 76 22.42 3.77 5.90
C LYS A 76 22.05 3.55 4.43
N TRP A 77 22.84 4.15 3.54
CA TRP A 77 22.68 3.92 2.10
C TRP A 77 22.97 2.46 1.75
N GLY A 78 22.12 1.89 0.89
CA GLY A 78 22.31 0.53 0.39
C GLY A 78 21.96 -0.58 1.39
N GLU A 79 21.48 -0.23 2.58
CA GLU A 79 20.80 -1.21 3.44
C GLU A 79 19.41 -1.46 2.86
N GLU A 80 19.34 -2.39 1.90
CA GLU A 80 18.08 -2.96 1.43
C GLU A 80 17.47 -3.78 2.56
N TYR A 81 16.46 -3.21 3.20
CA TYR A 81 15.60 -4.00 4.05
C TYR A 81 14.73 -4.91 3.17
N TYR A 82 15.12 -6.18 3.07
CA TYR A 82 14.28 -7.24 2.53
C TYR A 82 13.14 -7.50 3.49
N PHE A 83 11.92 -7.11 3.11
CA PHE A 83 10.73 -7.38 3.89
C PHE A 83 9.93 -8.57 3.32
N ALA A 84 9.58 -9.50 4.21
CA ALA A 84 8.68 -10.61 3.92
C ALA A 84 7.23 -10.15 3.66
N GLU A 85 6.87 -8.89 3.95
CA GLU A 85 5.53 -8.35 3.68
C GLU A 85 5.27 -8.03 2.19
N SER A 86 6.30 -8.09 1.33
CA SER A 86 6.15 -8.09 -0.14
C SER A 86 5.25 -9.23 -0.68
N ASN A 87 4.94 -10.22 0.16
CA ASN A 87 3.98 -11.29 -0.15
C ASN A 87 2.51 -10.82 -0.21
N TYR A 88 2.17 -9.62 0.26
CA TYR A 88 0.80 -9.10 0.17
C TYR A 88 0.60 -8.20 -1.05
N ARG A 89 -0.54 -8.37 -1.72
CA ARG A 89 -0.89 -7.59 -2.91
C ARG A 89 -1.58 -6.29 -2.49
N GLU A 90 -0.90 -5.18 -2.71
CA GLU A 90 -1.42 -3.84 -2.43
C GLU A 90 -1.83 -3.11 -3.71
N ARG A 91 -2.65 -2.07 -3.57
CA ARG A 91 -2.95 -1.19 -4.71
C ARG A 91 -1.76 -0.28 -4.97
N LEU A 92 -1.59 0.16 -6.22
CA LEU A 92 -0.46 1.01 -6.52
C LEU A 92 -0.60 2.39 -5.87
N PRO A 93 0.51 2.92 -5.35
CA PRO A 93 0.55 4.27 -4.83
C PRO A 93 0.48 5.26 -6.00
N VAL A 94 -0.37 6.28 -5.86
CA VAL A 94 -0.56 7.35 -6.85
C VAL A 94 0.11 8.66 -6.43
N LYS A 95 0.25 8.87 -5.11
CA LYS A 95 0.93 10.03 -4.55
C LYS A 95 1.78 9.65 -3.35
N LEU A 96 2.87 10.38 -3.14
CA LEU A 96 3.69 10.34 -1.95
C LEU A 96 3.45 11.62 -1.14
N VAL A 97 3.01 11.48 0.10
CA VAL A 97 2.94 12.58 1.06
C VAL A 97 4.23 12.59 1.86
N LEU A 98 4.86 13.76 1.94
CA LEU A 98 6.11 13.94 2.65
C LEU A 98 6.07 15.19 3.51
N GLN A 99 6.31 15.03 4.80
CA GLN A 99 6.43 16.13 5.75
C GLN A 99 7.71 15.97 6.55
N TYR A 100 8.54 17.00 6.54
CA TYR A 100 9.84 16.96 7.21
C TYR A 100 10.29 18.34 7.65
N VAL A 101 11.21 18.37 8.61
CA VAL A 101 11.94 19.57 9.00
C VAL A 101 13.36 19.50 8.46
N SER A 102 13.82 20.57 7.83
CA SER A 102 15.23 20.76 7.45
C SER A 102 15.93 21.54 8.54
N TYR A 103 16.85 20.91 9.24
CA TYR A 103 17.73 21.58 10.22
C TYR A 103 18.72 22.52 9.55
N ARG A 104 19.08 22.25 8.29
CA ARG A 104 19.93 23.12 7.48
C ARG A 104 19.25 24.45 7.19
N ASP A 105 18.00 24.39 6.74
CA ASP A 105 17.24 25.58 6.32
C ASP A 105 16.43 26.21 7.46
N LYS A 106 16.33 25.50 8.59
CA LYS A 106 15.51 25.85 9.76
C LYS A 106 14.04 26.06 9.39
N LYS A 107 13.51 25.20 8.52
CA LYS A 107 12.15 25.29 7.95
C LYS A 107 11.44 23.94 7.92
N PHE A 108 10.11 24.01 7.96
CA PHE A 108 9.22 22.87 7.75
C PHE A 108 8.80 22.82 6.28
N TYR A 109 8.75 21.60 5.75
CA TYR A 109 8.32 21.29 4.41
C TYR A 109 7.17 20.29 4.46
N SER A 110 6.19 20.49 3.59
CA SER A 110 5.05 19.59 3.42
C SER A 110 4.70 19.58 1.95
N ASP A 111 4.78 18.42 1.33
CA ASP A 111 4.45 18.26 -0.08
C ASP A 111 3.66 16.97 -0.32
N THR A 112 2.96 16.93 -1.45
CA THR A 112 2.27 15.76 -1.97
C THR A 112 2.66 15.60 -3.44
N LEU A 113 3.57 14.66 -3.69
CA LEU A 113 4.16 14.41 -4.99
C LEU A 113 3.33 13.38 -5.74
N ASN A 114 3.03 13.65 -7.01
CA ASN A 114 2.40 12.65 -7.88
C ASN A 114 3.44 11.61 -8.31
N LEU A 115 3.09 10.34 -8.23
CA LEU A 115 3.95 9.24 -8.66
C LEU A 115 3.70 8.89 -10.13
N PRO A 116 4.72 8.40 -10.86
CA PRO A 116 4.58 8.02 -12.25
C PRO A 116 3.90 6.65 -12.39
N GLU A 117 2.59 6.60 -12.16
CA GLU A 117 1.79 5.36 -12.11
C GLU A 117 2.00 4.45 -13.33
N LYS A 118 2.12 5.06 -14.52
CA LYS A 118 2.29 4.33 -15.79
C LYS A 118 3.61 3.55 -15.83
N GLU A 119 4.68 4.15 -15.32
CA GLU A 119 6.02 3.56 -15.30
C GLU A 119 6.09 2.42 -14.28
N ILE A 120 5.51 2.63 -13.10
CA ILE A 120 5.43 1.62 -12.04
C ILE A 120 4.61 0.41 -12.50
N LYS A 121 3.46 0.63 -13.17
CA LYS A 121 2.64 -0.45 -13.75
C LYS A 121 3.39 -1.24 -14.82
N PHE A 122 4.25 -0.59 -15.60
CA PHE A 122 5.01 -1.24 -16.67
C PHE A 122 6.14 -2.12 -16.11
N SER A 123 6.86 -1.63 -15.11
CA SER A 123 7.92 -2.39 -14.42
C SER A 123 7.38 -3.68 -13.80
N ASN A 124 6.26 -3.61 -13.07
CA ASN A 124 5.63 -4.78 -12.43
C ASN A 124 5.01 -5.80 -13.39
N ARG A 125 4.94 -5.53 -14.70
CA ARG A 125 4.48 -6.50 -15.71
C ARG A 125 5.61 -7.36 -16.28
N LEU A 126 6.87 -6.93 -16.09
CA LEU A 126 8.06 -7.55 -16.67
C LEU A 126 8.83 -8.43 -15.66
N SER A 127 8.49 -8.32 -14.37
CA SER A 127 8.96 -9.15 -13.26
C SER A 127 8.05 -10.36 -13.05
#